data_AF-A0A9X3EG38-F1
#
_entry.id   AF-A0A9X3EG38-F1
#
_cell.length_a   1.000
_cell.length_b   1.000
_cell.length_c   1.000
_cell.angle_alpha   90.00
_cell.angle_beta   90.00
_cell.angle_gamma   90.00
#
_symmetry.space_group_name_H-M   'P 1'
#
loop_
_entity.id
_entity.type
_entity.pdbx_description
1 polymer ?
#
loop_
_entity_poly.entity_id
_entity_poly.type
_entity_poly.pdbx_seq_one_letter_code
_entity_poly.pdbx_strand_id
1 'polypeptide(L)'
;MSSNFFDQLTAAPASADDHSESALSATAAGLAPESGAAAADADTETDRTPARLREVTQNLLASGLIEQTDKPNLYRLGLTHLPDLNRILEPLDLHARADEVRGLLFLLVRKEGLVDDDEWAHPLVRKQRLTLEQSLLVAILRQHFVSHEQEHGVGAGDAVVNVDELSSHLQLYLGDPGSEAKERNRTLQLLEQLKGHGLVTPPDSHDRVGIRPLIAHLANPENLQALLRDLQQMANTMANPKVNNDGTKAESEAGEND
;
A
#
# COMPACT_ATOMS: atom_id res chain seq x y z
N MET A 1 -3.52 -33.60 8.59
CA MET A 1 -4.55 -32.64 9.03
C MET A 1 -4.29 -32.37 10.50
N SER A 2 -3.48 -31.34 10.79
CA SER A 2 -2.99 -31.06 12.13
C SER A 2 -3.89 -29.99 12.76
N SER A 3 -4.66 -30.40 13.76
CA SER A 3 -5.56 -29.55 14.53
C SER A 3 -4.76 -28.59 15.41
N ASN A 4 -5.04 -27.29 15.31
CA ASN A 4 -4.33 -26.24 16.04
C ASN A 4 -4.65 -26.32 17.53
N PHE A 5 -3.71 -26.85 18.31
CA PHE A 5 -3.72 -26.96 19.77
C PHE A 5 -3.94 -25.61 20.48
N PHE A 6 -3.53 -24.50 19.85
CA PHE A 6 -3.64 -23.16 20.42
C PHE A 6 -5.06 -22.58 20.41
N ASP A 7 -5.94 -23.07 19.53
CA ASP A 7 -7.30 -22.52 19.35
C ASP A 7 -8.28 -23.02 20.44
N GLN A 8 -7.93 -24.13 21.11
CA GLN A 8 -8.72 -24.68 22.22
C GLN A 8 -8.43 -24.00 23.56
N LEU A 9 -7.34 -23.22 23.69
CA LEU A 9 -6.98 -22.59 24.95
C LEU A 9 -7.64 -21.21 25.15
N THR A 10 -8.10 -20.57 24.07
CA THR A 10 -8.83 -19.29 24.11
C THR A 10 -10.35 -19.47 24.06
N ALA A 11 -10.83 -20.66 23.72
CA ALA A 11 -12.24 -21.01 23.61
C ALA A 11 -12.71 -21.86 24.81
N ALA A 12 -12.67 -21.28 26.01
CA ALA A 12 -13.41 -21.81 27.15
C ALA A 12 -14.43 -20.75 27.64
N PRO A 13 -15.74 -21.01 27.55
CA PRO A 13 -16.75 -20.20 28.22
C PRO A 13 -16.71 -20.47 29.73
N ALA A 14 -16.71 -19.39 30.51
CA ALA A 14 -16.92 -19.44 31.95
C ALA A 14 -18.39 -19.79 32.24
N SER A 15 -18.72 -21.07 32.30
CA SER A 15 -19.89 -21.59 33.05
C SER A 15 -19.75 -23.11 33.19
N ALA A 16 -19.24 -23.56 34.33
CA ALA A 16 -19.41 -24.92 34.81
C ALA A 16 -20.22 -24.83 36.11
N ASP A 17 -21.50 -25.17 35.97
CA ASP A 17 -22.41 -25.49 37.06
C ASP A 17 -22.00 -26.78 37.78
N ASP A 18 -22.31 -26.87 39.08
CA ASP A 18 -22.76 -28.08 39.80
C ASP A 18 -23.01 -27.72 41.28
N HIS A 19 -24.04 -28.14 42.01
CA HIS A 19 -25.07 -29.17 41.80
C HIS A 19 -26.22 -28.99 42.83
N SER A 20 -27.44 -29.27 42.38
CA SER A 20 -28.48 -30.11 43.03
C SER A 20 -29.23 -29.71 44.32
N GLU A 21 -30.56 -29.60 44.17
CA GLU A 21 -31.70 -30.19 44.93
C GLU A 21 -32.94 -29.26 44.80
N SER A 22 -34.22 -29.62 44.76
CA SER A 22 -35.00 -30.85 44.68
C SER A 22 -36.47 -30.45 44.44
N ALA A 23 -37.12 -31.10 43.47
CA ALA A 23 -38.51 -31.60 43.44
C ALA A 23 -39.76 -30.72 43.76
N LEU A 24 -40.69 -30.72 42.77
CA LEU A 24 -42.17 -30.81 42.83
C LEU A 24 -43.03 -29.55 43.06
N SER A 25 -43.77 -29.10 42.04
CA SER A 25 -45.19 -29.49 41.81
C SER A 25 -45.92 -28.47 40.91
N ALA A 26 -46.88 -28.99 40.16
CA ALA A 26 -47.66 -28.36 39.09
C ALA A 26 -48.59 -27.23 39.53
N THR A 27 -48.93 -26.30 38.62
CA THR A 27 -50.32 -26.06 38.13
C THR A 27 -50.42 -24.90 37.11
N ALA A 28 -51.13 -25.18 36.02
CA ALA A 28 -52.11 -24.37 35.28
C ALA A 28 -51.89 -22.87 34.95
N ALA A 29 -51.88 -22.62 33.63
CA ALA A 29 -52.69 -21.64 32.90
C ALA A 29 -52.56 -20.13 33.17
N GLY A 30 -52.13 -19.41 32.11
CA GLY A 30 -52.81 -18.19 31.65
C GLY A 30 -52.08 -16.85 31.85
N LEU A 31 -52.07 -16.10 30.74
CA LEU A 31 -51.93 -14.63 30.61
C LEU A 31 -50.52 -14.02 30.47
N ALA A 32 -50.30 -13.42 29.30
CA ALA A 32 -49.25 -12.44 28.98
C ALA A 32 -49.51 -11.07 29.66
N PRO A 33 -48.73 -10.01 29.38
CA PRO A 33 -47.27 -9.87 29.46
C PRO A 33 -46.91 -8.75 30.47
N GLU A 34 -45.87 -8.92 31.28
CA GLU A 34 -45.38 -7.86 32.17
C GLU A 34 -43.98 -7.40 31.72
N SER A 35 -43.93 -6.13 31.33
CA SER A 35 -42.74 -5.33 31.13
C SER A 35 -42.01 -5.13 32.45
N GLY A 36 -40.72 -5.46 32.53
CA GLY A 36 -39.91 -5.10 33.69
C GLY A 36 -38.50 -5.68 33.70
N ALA A 37 -37.55 -4.88 33.22
CA ALA A 37 -36.16 -4.81 33.69
C ALA A 37 -35.31 -6.10 33.74
N ALA A 38 -34.48 -6.26 32.71
CA ALA A 38 -33.12 -6.78 32.87
C ALA A 38 -32.19 -6.03 31.88
N ALA A 39 -32.04 -4.73 32.12
CA ALA A 39 -30.87 -3.97 31.68
C ALA A 39 -29.79 -4.18 32.74
N ALA A 40 -28.91 -5.15 32.52
CA ALA A 40 -27.69 -5.32 33.29
C ALA A 40 -26.70 -6.13 32.44
N ASP A 41 -26.21 -5.53 31.35
CA ASP A 41 -24.94 -5.88 30.69
C ASP A 41 -24.47 -4.78 29.71
N ALA A 42 -24.87 -3.51 29.93
CA ALA A 42 -24.65 -2.42 28.96
C ALA A 42 -23.47 -1.48 29.28
N ASP A 43 -22.60 -1.80 30.25
CA ASP A 43 -21.57 -0.86 30.74
C ASP A 43 -20.10 -1.34 30.60
N THR A 44 -19.78 -2.19 29.61
CA THR A 44 -18.38 -2.51 29.27
C THR A 44 -18.01 -2.38 27.78
N GLU A 45 -18.94 -2.03 26.91
CA GLU A 45 -18.69 -1.92 25.45
C GLU A 45 -18.48 -0.49 24.92
N THR A 46 -18.65 0.54 25.75
CA THR A 46 -18.62 1.95 25.34
C THR A 46 -17.22 2.51 25.05
N ASP A 47 -16.15 1.81 25.45
CA ASP A 47 -14.77 2.26 25.25
C ASP A 47 -14.06 1.56 24.07
N ARG A 48 -14.74 0.63 23.39
CA ARG A 48 -14.17 -0.09 22.24
C ARG A 48 -14.51 0.64 20.95
N THR A 49 -13.51 0.80 20.08
CA THR A 49 -13.73 1.27 18.70
C THR A 49 -14.85 0.45 18.04
N PRO A 50 -15.85 1.10 17.42
CA PRO A 50 -16.95 0.41 16.74
C PRO A 50 -16.41 -0.64 15.77
N ALA A 51 -17.02 -1.83 15.76
CA ALA A 51 -16.52 -2.99 15.00
C ALA A 51 -16.28 -2.67 13.52
N ARG A 52 -17.17 -1.85 12.94
CA ARG A 52 -17.09 -1.36 11.55
C ARG A 52 -15.85 -0.48 11.31
N LEU A 53 -15.59 0.49 12.19
CA LEU A 53 -14.45 1.39 12.05
C LEU A 53 -13.13 0.62 12.25
N ARG A 54 -13.12 -0.34 13.18
CA ARG A 54 -11.99 -1.23 13.42
C ARG A 54 -11.63 -2.04 12.17
N GLU A 55 -12.61 -2.56 11.45
CA GLU A 55 -12.39 -3.30 10.21
C GLU A 55 -11.72 -2.42 9.14
N VAL A 56 -12.15 -1.17 8.98
CA VAL A 56 -11.52 -0.21 8.06
C VAL A 56 -10.08 0.08 8.47
N THR A 57 -9.84 0.37 9.75
CA THR A 57 -8.47 0.61 10.27
C THR A 57 -7.57 -0.60 10.06
N GLN A 58 -8.04 -1.80 10.40
CA GLN A 58 -7.27 -3.03 10.20
C GLN A 58 -6.94 -3.29 8.74
N ASN A 59 -7.91 -3.07 7.84
CA ASN A 59 -7.65 -3.23 6.43
C ASN A 59 -6.63 -2.21 5.92
N LEU A 60 -6.76 -0.95 6.34
CA LEU A 60 -5.84 0.11 5.96
C LEU A 60 -4.43 -0.12 6.52
N LEU A 61 -4.28 -0.68 7.72
CA LEU A 61 -2.97 -1.05 8.28
C LEU A 61 -2.37 -2.29 7.59
N ALA A 62 -3.21 -3.21 7.09
CA ALA A 62 -2.75 -4.43 6.42
C ALA A 62 -2.33 -4.19 4.96
N SER A 63 -3.12 -3.43 4.19
CA SER A 63 -2.87 -3.20 2.76
C SER A 63 -2.35 -1.80 2.44
N GLY A 64 -2.49 -0.82 3.33
CA GLY A 64 -2.17 0.60 3.08
C GLY A 64 -3.15 1.32 2.16
N LEU A 65 -4.06 0.61 1.51
CA LEU A 65 -4.98 1.11 0.49
C LEU A 65 -6.31 0.35 0.51
N ILE A 66 -7.39 1.09 0.33
CA ILE A 66 -8.75 0.61 0.07
C ILE A 66 -9.26 1.29 -1.20
N GLU A 67 -9.66 0.49 -2.19
CA GLU A 67 -10.25 0.97 -3.44
C GLU A 67 -11.76 0.73 -3.45
N GLN A 68 -12.49 1.67 -4.03
CA GLN A 68 -13.94 1.59 -4.19
C GLN A 68 -14.36 0.38 -5.04
N THR A 69 -13.60 0.06 -6.09
CA THR A 69 -13.88 -1.06 -7.01
C THR A 69 -13.80 -2.41 -6.31
N ASP A 70 -12.78 -2.61 -5.47
CA ASP A 70 -12.56 -3.86 -4.74
C ASP A 70 -13.49 -4.00 -3.51
N LYS A 71 -13.59 -2.93 -2.71
CA LYS A 71 -14.24 -2.95 -1.39
C LYS A 71 -15.15 -1.73 -1.20
N PRO A 72 -16.27 -1.63 -1.93
CA PRO A 72 -17.12 -0.43 -1.94
C PRO A 72 -17.72 -0.10 -0.57
N ASN A 73 -18.07 -1.12 0.23
CA ASN A 73 -18.66 -0.91 1.55
C ASN A 73 -17.65 -0.35 2.56
N LEU A 74 -16.42 -0.88 2.56
CA LEU A 74 -15.35 -0.39 3.43
C LEU A 74 -14.89 1.01 3.02
N TYR A 75 -14.82 1.27 1.72
CA TYR A 75 -14.53 2.61 1.19
C TYR A 75 -15.55 3.64 1.67
N ARG A 76 -16.86 3.38 1.49
CA ARG A 76 -17.94 4.29 1.94
C ARG A 76 -17.89 4.55 3.45
N LEU A 77 -17.63 3.50 4.23
CA LEU A 77 -17.54 3.60 5.68
C LEU A 77 -16.32 4.44 6.11
N GLY A 78 -15.17 4.23 5.46
CA GLY A 78 -13.96 5.01 5.69
C GLY A 78 -14.12 6.48 5.32
N LEU A 79 -14.83 6.79 4.23
CA LEU A 79 -15.20 8.17 3.89
C LEU A 79 -16.10 8.80 4.95
N THR A 80 -17.15 8.09 5.37
CA THR A 80 -18.15 8.61 6.32
C THR A 80 -17.53 8.93 7.67
N HIS A 81 -16.60 8.09 8.14
CA HIS A 81 -15.95 8.22 9.45
C HIS A 81 -14.48 8.63 9.36
N LEU A 82 -14.09 9.34 8.30
CA LEU A 82 -12.70 9.74 8.07
C LEU A 82 -12.08 10.51 9.26
N PRO A 83 -12.78 11.45 9.92
CA PRO A 83 -12.22 12.15 11.08
C PRO A 83 -11.90 11.22 12.25
N ASP A 84 -12.79 10.25 12.53
CA ASP A 84 -12.62 9.30 13.63
C ASP A 84 -11.54 8.27 13.30
N LEU A 85 -11.47 7.82 12.03
CA LEU A 85 -10.38 6.99 11.52
C LEU A 85 -9.03 7.68 11.75
N ASN A 86 -8.95 8.97 11.46
CA ASN A 86 -7.73 9.76 11.63
C ASN A 86 -7.35 10.01 13.09
N ARG A 87 -8.32 10.06 14.01
CA ARG A 87 -8.03 10.08 15.46
C ARG A 87 -7.44 8.76 15.95
N ILE A 88 -7.87 7.63 15.39
CA ILE A 88 -7.34 6.31 15.75
C ILE A 88 -5.93 6.09 15.19
N LEU A 89 -5.64 6.65 14.01
CA LEU A 89 -4.34 6.53 13.36
C LEU A 89 -3.29 7.52 13.89
N GLU A 90 -3.74 8.62 14.51
CA GLU A 90 -2.86 9.69 15.00
C GLU A 90 -1.78 9.19 15.99
N PRO A 91 -2.07 8.33 16.98
CA PRO A 91 -1.06 7.84 17.91
C PRO A 91 0.01 6.96 17.27
N LEU A 92 -0.22 6.51 16.03
CA LEU A 92 0.71 5.71 15.26
C LEU A 92 1.53 6.55 14.27
N ASP A 93 1.44 7.88 14.34
CA ASP A 93 1.98 8.83 13.34
C ASP A 93 1.46 8.57 11.91
N LEU A 94 0.23 8.05 11.81
CA LEU A 94 -0.42 7.73 10.55
C LEU A 94 -1.66 8.60 10.32
N HIS A 95 -2.04 8.75 9.06
CA HIS A 95 -3.25 9.45 8.66
C HIS A 95 -3.82 8.85 7.37
N ALA A 96 -5.14 8.72 7.30
CA ALA A 96 -5.85 8.29 6.10
C ALA A 96 -6.28 9.50 5.26
N ARG A 97 -6.06 9.43 3.94
CA ARG A 97 -6.52 10.42 2.96
C ARG A 97 -7.40 9.75 1.93
N ALA A 98 -8.48 10.44 1.56
CA ALA A 98 -9.38 10.03 0.50
C ALA A 98 -9.12 10.81 -0.81
N ASP A 99 -9.18 10.10 -1.93
CA ASP A 99 -9.39 10.65 -3.27
C ASP A 99 -10.78 10.19 -3.73
N GLU A 100 -11.76 11.09 -3.64
CA GLU A 100 -13.15 10.81 -4.03
C GLU A 100 -13.35 10.70 -5.54
N VAL A 101 -12.50 11.38 -6.31
CA VAL A 101 -12.60 11.37 -7.79
C VAL A 101 -12.22 10.01 -8.32
N ARG A 102 -11.19 9.39 -7.73
CA ARG A 102 -10.67 8.07 -8.14
C ARG A 102 -11.11 6.92 -7.25
N GLY A 103 -11.91 7.19 -6.23
CA GLY A 103 -12.44 6.14 -5.33
C GLY A 103 -11.38 5.49 -4.44
N LEU A 104 -10.37 6.24 -3.97
CA LEU A 104 -9.27 5.69 -3.17
C LEU A 104 -9.28 6.20 -1.73
N LEU A 105 -8.94 5.33 -0.79
CA LEU A 105 -8.64 5.67 0.60
C LEU A 105 -7.30 5.03 0.96
N PHE A 106 -6.28 5.83 1.24
CA PHE A 106 -4.93 5.35 1.46
C PHE A 106 -4.28 5.94 2.71
N LEU A 107 -3.31 5.19 3.24
CA LEU A 107 -2.56 5.54 4.42
C LEU A 107 -1.35 6.41 4.07
N LEU A 108 -1.10 7.43 4.88
CA LEU A 108 0.04 8.31 4.82
C LEU A 108 0.74 8.36 6.18
N VAL A 109 2.06 8.51 6.17
CA VAL A 109 2.84 8.81 7.37
C VAL A 109 2.79 10.31 7.62
N ARG A 110 2.47 10.72 8.85
CA ARG A 110 2.51 12.12 9.27
C ARG A 110 3.99 12.54 9.37
N LYS A 111 4.36 13.63 8.69
CA LYS A 111 5.74 14.15 8.66
C LYS A 111 6.05 15.18 9.76
N GLU A 112 5.15 15.37 10.73
CA GLU A 112 5.34 16.42 11.74
C GLU A 112 6.48 16.06 12.70
N GLY A 113 7.62 16.75 12.57
CA GLY A 113 8.74 16.68 13.52
C GLY A 113 9.98 15.89 13.07
N LEU A 114 10.03 15.37 11.83
CA LEU A 114 11.20 14.62 11.33
C LEU A 114 12.15 15.54 10.56
N VAL A 115 13.36 15.72 11.10
CA VAL A 115 14.34 16.73 10.67
C VAL A 115 15.29 16.22 9.56
N ASP A 116 15.32 14.92 9.26
CA ASP A 116 16.12 14.36 8.17
C ASP A 116 15.30 13.35 7.33
N ASP A 117 15.22 13.61 6.02
CA ASP A 117 14.46 12.80 5.04
C ASP A 117 15.20 11.46 4.70
N ASP A 118 16.49 11.35 5.04
CA ASP A 118 17.37 10.25 4.63
C ASP A 118 17.39 9.06 5.61
N GLU A 119 17.10 9.26 6.90
CA GLU A 119 17.02 8.20 7.92
C GLU A 119 15.57 7.75 8.20
N TRP A 120 14.71 7.93 7.19
CA TRP A 120 13.28 7.73 7.32
C TRP A 120 12.87 6.26 7.24
N ALA A 121 12.79 5.60 8.40
CA ALA A 121 12.14 4.31 8.57
C ALA A 121 11.09 4.39 9.68
N HIS A 122 9.83 4.64 9.31
CA HIS A 122 8.73 4.51 10.25
C HIS A 122 8.64 3.04 10.72
N PRO A 123 8.55 2.75 12.04
CA PRO A 123 8.64 1.37 12.54
C PRO A 123 7.54 0.46 11.98
N LEU A 124 6.39 1.03 11.63
CA LEU A 124 5.26 0.32 11.03
C LEU A 124 5.20 0.39 9.50
N VAL A 125 6.02 1.22 8.84
CA VAL A 125 5.98 1.40 7.39
C VAL A 125 7.38 1.23 6.79
N ARG A 126 7.56 0.15 6.03
CA ARG A 126 8.80 -0.08 5.30
C ARG A 126 8.80 0.73 4.00
N LYS A 127 9.83 1.54 3.78
CA LYS A 127 10.03 2.25 2.51
C LYS A 127 10.31 1.25 1.40
N GLN A 128 9.37 1.10 0.48
CA GLN A 128 9.59 0.36 -0.75
C GLN A 128 10.35 1.26 -1.74
N ARG A 129 11.59 0.91 -2.05
CA ARG A 129 12.41 1.63 -3.03
C ARG A 129 12.19 1.01 -4.41
N LEU A 130 11.92 1.86 -5.39
CA LEU A 130 11.83 1.45 -6.79
C LEU A 130 13.23 1.49 -7.42
N THR A 131 13.53 0.51 -8.27
CA THR A 131 14.70 0.56 -9.15
C THR A 131 14.48 1.58 -10.27
N LEU A 132 15.53 1.90 -11.03
CA LEU A 132 15.42 2.81 -12.16
C LEU A 132 14.42 2.30 -13.21
N GLU A 133 14.51 1.02 -13.55
CA GLU A 133 13.63 0.39 -14.55
C GLU A 133 12.18 0.38 -14.08
N GLN A 134 11.96 0.08 -12.80
CA GLN A 134 10.62 0.15 -12.20
C GLN A 134 10.08 1.58 -12.22
N SER A 135 10.91 2.57 -11.88
CA SER A 135 10.53 3.98 -11.87
C SER A 135 10.19 4.48 -13.28
N LEU A 136 10.94 4.05 -14.29
CA LEU A 136 10.64 4.33 -15.69
C LEU A 136 9.33 3.67 -16.12
N LEU A 137 9.11 2.40 -15.78
CA LEU A 137 7.87 1.71 -16.10
C LEU A 137 6.67 2.39 -15.42
N VAL A 138 6.81 2.85 -14.18
CA VAL A 138 5.78 3.67 -13.51
C VAL A 138 5.50 4.97 -14.26
N ALA A 139 6.53 5.64 -14.78
CA ALA A 139 6.35 6.86 -15.58
C ALA A 139 5.57 6.58 -16.88
N ILE A 140 5.89 5.50 -17.58
CA ILE A 140 5.18 5.07 -18.81
C ILE A 140 3.72 4.71 -18.49
N LEU A 141 3.49 3.93 -17.44
CA LEU A 141 2.14 3.58 -16.99
C LEU A 141 1.35 4.83 -16.59
N ARG A 142 2.00 5.81 -15.94
CA ARG A 142 1.35 7.08 -15.58
C ARG A 142 0.98 7.87 -16.82
N GLN A 143 1.82 7.90 -17.84
CA GLN A 143 1.50 8.55 -19.12
C GLN A 143 0.25 7.92 -19.74
N HIS A 144 0.21 6.58 -19.83
CA HIS A 144 -0.96 5.89 -20.39
C HIS A 144 -2.23 6.13 -19.56
N PHE A 145 -2.11 6.10 -18.23
CA PHE A 145 -3.23 6.40 -17.33
C PHE A 145 -3.79 7.82 -17.55
N VAL A 146 -2.92 8.80 -17.70
CA VAL A 146 -3.31 10.20 -17.96
C VAL A 146 -3.97 10.36 -19.33
N SER A 147 -3.49 9.66 -20.36
CA SER A 147 -4.16 9.65 -21.67
C SER A 147 -5.57 9.04 -21.56
N HIS A 148 -5.70 7.92 -20.84
CA HIS A 148 -7.00 7.29 -20.62
C HIS A 148 -7.97 8.18 -19.84
N GLU A 149 -7.51 8.88 -18.79
CA GLU A 149 -8.34 9.84 -18.04
C GLU A 149 -8.78 11.03 -18.90
N GLN A 150 -8.00 11.44 -19.91
CA GLN A 150 -8.40 12.50 -20.83
C GLN A 150 -9.51 12.06 -21.79
N GLU A 151 -9.49 10.80 -22.22
CA GLU A 151 -10.46 10.24 -23.17
C GLU A 151 -11.78 9.87 -22.48
N HIS A 152 -11.73 9.26 -21.30
CA HIS A 152 -12.89 8.68 -20.60
C HIS A 152 -13.37 9.51 -19.40
N GLY A 153 -12.63 10.55 -19.03
CA GLY A 153 -12.89 11.38 -17.86
C GLY A 153 -12.05 11.00 -16.65
N VAL A 154 -11.83 11.99 -15.78
CA VAL A 154 -11.05 11.81 -14.55
C VAL A 154 -11.77 10.85 -13.61
N GLY A 155 -11.06 9.85 -13.10
CA GLY A 155 -11.66 8.81 -12.25
C GLY A 155 -12.17 7.57 -12.98
N ALA A 156 -11.99 7.47 -14.31
CA ALA A 156 -12.27 6.22 -15.03
C ALA A 156 -11.33 5.09 -14.56
N GLY A 157 -11.91 4.06 -13.93
CA GLY A 157 -11.17 3.02 -13.20
C GLY A 157 -10.60 1.87 -14.03
N ASP A 158 -10.79 1.86 -15.35
CA ASP A 158 -10.51 0.71 -16.21
C ASP A 158 -9.37 0.95 -17.22
N ALA A 159 -8.34 1.70 -16.83
CA ALA A 159 -7.18 1.92 -17.70
C ALA A 159 -6.41 0.59 -17.90
N VAL A 160 -6.48 0.02 -19.09
CA VAL A 160 -5.86 -1.26 -19.44
C VAL A 160 -4.76 -1.05 -20.48
N VAL A 161 -3.64 -1.75 -20.33
CA VAL A 161 -2.48 -1.72 -21.24
C VAL A 161 -2.04 -3.11 -21.63
N ASN A 162 -1.60 -3.30 -22.88
CA ASN A 162 -0.99 -4.55 -23.34
C ASN A 162 0.49 -4.63 -22.95
N VAL A 163 0.94 -5.80 -22.47
CA VAL A 163 2.35 -6.05 -22.14
C VAL A 163 3.28 -5.81 -23.33
N ASP A 164 2.90 -6.19 -24.55
CA ASP A 164 3.77 -6.05 -25.73
C ASP A 164 4.00 -4.57 -26.08
N GLU A 165 3.02 -3.70 -25.82
CA GLU A 165 3.15 -2.25 -25.96
C GLU A 165 4.09 -1.65 -24.92
N LEU A 166 4.04 -2.14 -23.67
CA LEU A 166 4.99 -1.75 -22.62
C LEU A 166 6.40 -2.21 -22.94
N SER A 167 6.57 -3.43 -23.46
CA SER A 167 7.87 -3.95 -23.90
C SER A 167 8.47 -3.06 -24.99
N SER A 168 7.68 -2.67 -26.00
CA SER A 168 8.10 -1.77 -27.07
C SER A 168 8.54 -0.39 -26.55
N HIS A 169 7.78 0.20 -25.62
CA HIS A 169 8.14 1.48 -25.02
C HIS A 169 9.39 1.39 -24.14
N LEU A 170 9.55 0.33 -23.37
CA LEU A 170 10.76 0.12 -22.56
C LEU A 170 12.00 -0.05 -23.44
N GLN A 171 11.88 -0.71 -24.59
CA GLN A 171 12.97 -0.90 -25.55
C GLN A 171 13.51 0.44 -26.08
N LEU A 172 12.64 1.43 -26.31
CA LEU A 172 13.03 2.77 -26.76
C LEU A 172 14.00 3.46 -25.80
N TYR A 173 13.88 3.19 -24.50
CA TYR A 173 14.66 3.86 -23.46
C TYR A 173 15.83 3.02 -22.94
N LEU A 174 15.68 1.71 -22.82
CA LEU A 174 16.71 0.82 -22.29
C LEU A 174 17.63 0.21 -23.37
N GLY A 175 17.26 0.37 -24.65
CA GLY A 175 17.96 -0.26 -25.76
C GLY A 175 17.62 -1.75 -25.91
N ASP A 176 18.15 -2.36 -26.95
CA ASP A 176 17.77 -3.70 -27.41
C ASP A 176 18.62 -4.81 -26.74
N PRO A 177 18.06 -5.64 -25.83
CA PRO A 177 18.73 -6.85 -25.32
C PRO A 177 18.88 -7.97 -26.36
N GLY A 178 18.49 -7.74 -27.62
CA GLY A 178 18.76 -8.62 -28.76
C GLY A 178 17.76 -9.76 -28.93
N SER A 179 16.63 -9.74 -28.19
CA SER A 179 15.52 -10.68 -28.39
C SER A 179 14.24 -10.18 -27.73
N GLU A 180 13.18 -10.06 -28.52
CA GLU A 180 11.82 -9.70 -28.10
C GLU A 180 11.29 -10.60 -26.97
N ALA A 181 11.58 -11.91 -27.03
CA ALA A 181 11.17 -12.85 -25.98
C ALA A 181 11.84 -12.56 -24.62
N LYS A 182 13.07 -12.05 -24.61
CA LYS A 182 13.76 -11.67 -23.37
C LYS A 182 13.20 -10.37 -22.80
N GLU A 183 12.90 -9.40 -23.66
CA GLU A 183 12.27 -8.14 -23.28
C GLU A 183 10.92 -8.37 -22.63
N ARG A 184 10.08 -9.16 -23.27
CA ARG A 184 8.77 -9.53 -22.76
C ARG A 184 8.84 -10.17 -21.38
N ASN A 185 9.77 -11.13 -21.19
CA ASN A 185 9.99 -11.74 -19.88
C ASN A 185 10.47 -10.74 -18.82
N ARG A 186 11.34 -9.79 -19.18
CA ARG A 186 11.78 -8.72 -18.28
C ARG A 186 10.62 -7.80 -17.89
N THR A 187 9.79 -7.39 -18.86
CA THR A 187 8.59 -6.58 -18.61
C THR A 187 7.64 -7.28 -17.65
N LEU A 188 7.37 -8.58 -17.86
CA LEU A 188 6.53 -9.36 -16.95
C LEU A 188 7.11 -9.44 -15.53
N GLN A 189 8.43 -9.61 -15.39
CA GLN A 189 9.09 -9.60 -14.08
C GLN A 189 8.97 -8.23 -13.39
N LEU A 190 9.15 -7.14 -14.13
CA LEU A 190 8.98 -5.78 -13.61
C LEU A 190 7.52 -5.52 -13.20
N LEU A 191 6.55 -6.01 -13.97
CA LEU A 191 5.12 -5.90 -13.64
C LEU A 191 4.74 -6.70 -12.38
N GLU A 192 5.31 -7.90 -12.19
CA GLU A 192 5.09 -8.67 -10.95
C GLU A 192 5.71 -7.96 -9.73
N GLN A 193 6.85 -7.29 -9.90
CA GLN A 193 7.42 -6.45 -8.84
C GLN A 193 6.52 -5.23 -8.55
N LEU A 194 5.96 -4.60 -9.59
CA LEU A 194 5.01 -3.47 -9.48
C LEU A 194 3.66 -3.85 -8.86
N LYS A 195 3.22 -5.09 -9.05
CA LYS A 195 2.08 -5.64 -8.33
C LYS A 195 2.32 -5.68 -6.82
N GLY A 196 3.54 -5.98 -6.38
CA GLY A 196 3.93 -5.89 -4.96
C GLY A 196 3.84 -4.46 -4.38
N HIS A 197 3.85 -3.45 -5.25
CA HIS A 197 3.63 -2.04 -4.91
C HIS A 197 2.15 -1.63 -5.00
N GLY A 198 1.26 -2.52 -5.44
CA GLY A 198 -0.17 -2.26 -5.53
C GLY A 198 -0.58 -1.29 -6.63
N LEU A 199 0.27 -1.07 -7.65
CA LEU A 199 0.00 -0.12 -8.74
C LEU A 199 -0.71 -0.75 -9.93
N VAL A 200 -0.66 -2.08 -10.01
CA VAL A 200 -0.97 -2.84 -11.21
C VAL A 200 -1.69 -4.12 -10.84
N THR A 201 -2.69 -4.51 -11.63
CA THR A 201 -3.39 -5.80 -11.53
C THR A 201 -2.64 -6.90 -12.30
N PRO A 202 -2.79 -8.18 -11.92
CA PRO A 202 -2.14 -9.27 -12.67
C PRO A 202 -2.60 -9.27 -14.14
N PRO A 203 -1.71 -9.67 -15.07
CA PRO A 203 -2.06 -9.76 -16.49
C PRO A 203 -3.22 -10.74 -16.70
N ASP A 204 -4.19 -10.33 -17.54
CA ASP A 204 -5.33 -11.15 -17.94
C ASP A 204 -4.92 -12.23 -18.97
N SER A 205 -5.88 -13.05 -19.41
CA SER A 205 -5.64 -14.09 -20.41
C SER A 205 -5.23 -13.57 -21.80
N HIS A 206 -5.27 -12.25 -22.01
CA HIS A 206 -4.88 -11.57 -23.24
C HIS A 206 -3.61 -10.73 -23.03
N ASP A 207 -2.85 -10.99 -21.96
CA ASP A 207 -1.66 -10.23 -21.58
C ASP A 207 -1.92 -8.73 -21.40
N ARG A 208 -3.10 -8.40 -20.90
CA ARG A 208 -3.49 -7.03 -20.58
C ARG A 208 -3.46 -6.81 -19.09
N VAL A 209 -3.02 -5.63 -18.72
CA VAL A 209 -2.69 -5.24 -17.37
C VAL A 209 -3.50 -4.00 -17.02
N GLY A 210 -4.32 -4.08 -15.99
CA GLY A 210 -5.08 -2.94 -15.47
C GLY A 210 -4.20 -2.06 -14.58
N ILE A 211 -4.15 -0.77 -14.88
CA ILE A 211 -3.45 0.25 -14.12
C ILE A 211 -4.36 0.73 -13.00
N ARG A 212 -3.89 0.63 -11.75
CA ARG A 212 -4.68 1.05 -10.59
C ARG A 212 -4.60 2.57 -10.40
N PRO A 213 -5.69 3.22 -9.95
CA PRO A 213 -5.71 4.68 -9.80
C PRO A 213 -4.72 5.19 -8.74
N LEU A 214 -4.19 4.32 -7.86
CA LEU A 214 -3.12 4.65 -6.92
C LEU A 214 -1.89 5.29 -7.61
N ILE A 215 -1.63 4.95 -8.87
CA ILE A 215 -0.53 5.54 -9.65
C ILE A 215 -0.61 7.07 -9.72
N ALA A 216 -1.82 7.64 -9.59
CA ALA A 216 -2.07 9.07 -9.54
C ALA A 216 -1.31 9.76 -8.39
N HIS A 217 -1.20 9.09 -7.25
CA HIS A 217 -0.59 9.60 -6.02
C HIS A 217 0.87 9.19 -5.86
N LEU A 218 1.28 8.05 -6.41
CA LEU A 218 2.69 7.64 -6.38
C LEU A 218 3.52 8.43 -7.39
N ALA A 219 3.05 8.51 -8.64
CA ALA A 219 3.74 9.19 -9.73
C ALA A 219 3.36 10.68 -9.81
N ASN A 220 3.34 11.36 -8.66
CA ASN A 220 3.06 12.79 -8.59
C ASN A 220 4.03 13.59 -9.48
N PRO A 221 3.61 14.74 -10.02
CA PRO A 221 4.47 15.56 -10.87
C PRO A 221 5.79 15.92 -10.19
N GLU A 222 5.79 16.13 -8.88
CA GLU A 222 7.00 16.38 -8.08
C GLU A 222 7.95 15.17 -8.07
N ASN A 223 7.42 13.95 -7.87
CA ASN A 223 8.21 12.72 -7.87
C ASN A 223 8.78 12.40 -9.26
N LEU A 224 8.00 12.64 -10.32
CA LEU A 224 8.48 12.48 -11.69
C LEU A 224 9.56 13.51 -12.05
N GLN A 225 9.42 14.76 -11.58
CA GLN A 225 10.46 15.77 -11.72
C GLN A 225 11.74 15.40 -10.96
N ALA A 226 11.62 14.86 -9.75
CA ALA A 226 12.77 14.36 -8.99
C ALA A 226 13.48 13.22 -9.75
N LEU A 227 12.72 12.24 -10.23
CA LEU A 227 13.25 11.14 -11.04
C LEU A 227 13.98 11.65 -12.29
N LEU A 228 13.42 12.63 -13.00
CA LEU A 228 14.05 13.23 -14.17
C LEU A 228 15.35 13.97 -13.82
N ARG A 229 15.40 14.70 -12.69
CA ARG A 229 16.62 15.37 -12.23
C ARG A 229 17.71 14.34 -11.92
N ASP A 230 17.37 13.26 -11.25
CA ASP A 230 18.31 12.18 -10.91
C ASP A 230 18.85 11.50 -12.18
N LEU A 231 17.96 11.20 -13.14
CA LEU A 231 18.34 10.66 -14.44
C LEU A 231 19.28 11.60 -15.22
N GLN A 232 18.99 12.90 -15.22
CA GLN A 232 19.84 13.91 -15.86
C GLN A 232 21.22 13.98 -15.17
N GLN A 233 21.28 13.92 -13.85
CA GLN A 233 22.54 13.89 -13.11
C GLN A 233 23.37 12.63 -13.44
N MET A 234 22.73 11.45 -13.50
CA MET A 234 23.40 10.21 -13.89
C MET A 234 23.92 10.28 -15.33
N ALA A 235 23.13 10.79 -16.26
CA ALA A 235 23.53 10.99 -17.64
C ALA A 235 24.70 11.99 -17.76
N ASN A 236 24.68 13.10 -17.03
CA ASN A 236 25.77 14.08 -17.01
C ASN A 236 27.06 13.49 -16.40
N THR A 237 26.92 12.66 -15.36
CA THR A 237 28.06 11.97 -14.72
C THR A 237 28.69 10.96 -15.68
N MET A 238 27.88 10.24 -16.48
CA MET A 238 28.40 9.35 -17.53
C MET A 238 28.95 10.10 -18.75
N ALA A 239 28.40 11.27 -19.10
CA ALA A 239 28.80 12.06 -20.27
C ALA A 239 30.05 12.92 -20.04
N ASN A 240 30.38 13.26 -18.78
CA ASN A 240 31.58 14.03 -18.44
C ASN A 240 32.51 13.24 -17.49
N PRO A 241 33.22 12.21 -17.98
CA PRO A 241 34.28 11.55 -17.24
C PRO A 241 35.54 12.43 -17.27
N LYS A 242 35.52 13.61 -16.65
CA LYS A 242 36.71 14.47 -16.58
C LYS A 242 37.39 14.40 -15.22
N VAL A 243 38.54 13.70 -15.27
CA VAL A 243 39.83 14.06 -14.66
C VAL A 243 39.92 13.96 -13.13
N ASN A 244 39.95 12.73 -12.63
CA ASN A 244 40.85 12.40 -11.51
C ASN A 244 42.15 11.85 -12.11
N ASN A 245 42.92 12.75 -12.71
CA ASN A 245 44.35 12.53 -12.91
C ASN A 245 45.04 13.85 -12.58
N ASP A 246 45.29 14.07 -11.29
CA ASP A 246 46.38 14.95 -10.90
C ASP A 246 46.97 14.54 -9.54
N GLY A 247 48.24 14.15 -9.60
CA GLY A 247 49.24 14.62 -8.65
C GLY A 247 49.21 14.09 -7.21
N THR A 248 49.62 12.83 -6.99
CA THR A 248 50.47 12.57 -5.81
C THR A 248 51.92 12.44 -6.28
N LYS A 249 52.65 13.54 -6.09
CA LYS A 249 54.07 13.75 -6.31
C LYS A 249 54.94 12.50 -6.09
N ALA A 250 55.66 12.12 -7.14
CA ALA A 250 56.96 11.48 -7.04
C ALA A 250 58.01 12.61 -6.93
N GLU A 251 58.43 12.92 -5.70
CA GLU A 251 59.58 13.73 -5.27
C GLU A 251 59.61 13.49 -3.74
N SER A 252 60.64 13.06 -3.04
CA SER A 252 62.08 13.00 -3.31
C SER A 252 62.75 12.29 -2.12
N GLU A 253 63.21 11.05 -2.27
CA GLU A 253 64.22 10.46 -1.38
C GLU A 253 65.15 9.58 -2.20
N ALA A 254 66.17 10.23 -2.78
CA ALA A 254 67.35 9.56 -3.30
C ALA A 254 68.57 10.47 -3.05
N GLY A 255 69.44 10.01 -2.15
CA GLY A 255 70.90 10.13 -2.22
C GLY A 255 71.56 11.51 -2.43
N GLU A 256 72.17 11.99 -1.35
CA GLU A 256 73.64 12.10 -1.24
C GLU A 256 74.40 12.94 -2.30
N ASN A 257 74.97 14.08 -1.86
CA ASN A 257 76.40 14.40 -2.01
C ASN A 257 76.79 15.76 -1.36
N ASP A 258 77.99 15.75 -0.76
CA ASP A 258 78.82 16.77 -0.08
C ASP A 258 78.45 17.26 1.33
#